data_AF-A0A7R9U216-F1
#
_entry.id   AF-A0A7R9U216-F1
#
_cell.length_a   1.000
_cell.length_b   1.000
_cell.length_c   1.000
_cell.angle_alpha   90.00
_cell.angle_beta   90.00
_cell.angle_gamma   90.00
#
_symmetry.space_group_name_H-M   'P 1'
#
loop_
_entity.id
_entity.type
_entity.pdbx_description
1 polymer ?
#
loop_
_entity_poly.entity_id
_entity_poly.type
_entity_poly.pdbx_seq_one_letter_code
_entity_poly.pdbx_strand_id
1 'polypeptide(L)'
;MGRGGKSRGGKFNKRGGGRGGGRRQFVTSLEEMEERSQRIEEMAERRRKEREEEEEDEDGEEEEEEGGDEEDEEERKEAEAAEEAARKALEAATIGEDRESRKEREAAAKAKRQEAFERRQEEAERKKLEEVRARREAARKKREADEQQLREEEQRMKEAAEANVSHGNDDLEILDARDIKKMNGAKLKEELKARGLSTQGQKKDLISRLTAHEQSRS
;
A
#
# COMPACT_ATOMS: atom_id res chain seq x y z
N MET A 1 -28.18 34.59 27.14
CA MET A 1 -27.33 35.81 27.25
C MET A 1 -25.92 35.36 27.63
N GLY A 2 -24.87 35.77 26.89
CA GLY A 2 -23.49 35.57 27.35
C GLY A 2 -22.44 35.26 26.28
N ARG A 3 -22.05 36.29 25.50
CA ARG A 3 -20.69 36.60 24.99
C ARG A 3 -19.88 35.43 24.38
N GLY A 4 -19.67 35.32 23.07
CA GLY A 4 -19.14 36.37 22.19
C GLY A 4 -17.60 36.43 22.22
N GLY A 5 -16.93 35.30 21.97
CA GLY A 5 -15.46 35.23 21.85
C GLY A 5 -15.00 35.39 20.39
N LYS A 6 -14.79 36.63 19.94
CA LYS A 6 -14.11 36.94 18.67
C LYS A 6 -12.61 36.74 18.86
N SER A 7 -12.08 35.59 18.45
CA SER A 7 -10.62 35.41 18.32
C SER A 7 -10.13 36.24 17.14
N ARG A 8 -9.11 37.06 17.44
CA ARG A 8 -8.47 38.00 16.53
C ARG A 8 -7.76 37.23 15.42
N GLY A 9 -8.13 37.52 14.18
CA GLY A 9 -7.42 37.06 12.99
C GLY A 9 -5.97 37.56 13.02
N GLY A 10 -5.05 36.64 13.29
CA GLY A 10 -3.63 36.87 13.08
C GLY A 10 -3.37 37.12 11.60
N LYS A 11 -2.83 38.30 11.26
CA LYS A 11 -2.18 38.56 9.98
C LYS A 11 -0.95 37.65 9.89
N PHE A 12 -1.14 36.45 9.36
CA PHE A 12 -0.03 35.59 8.97
C PHE A 12 0.58 36.18 7.69
N ASN A 13 1.81 36.63 7.80
CA ASN A 13 2.57 37.24 6.71
C ASN A 13 2.68 36.27 5.53
N LYS A 14 2.05 36.62 4.40
CA LYS A 14 2.21 35.98 3.08
C LYS A 14 3.58 36.31 2.46
N ARG A 15 4.68 35.91 3.09
CA ARG A 15 6.01 35.87 2.43
C ARG A 15 6.50 34.42 2.46
N GLY A 16 6.21 33.68 1.39
CA GLY A 16 6.67 32.29 1.22
C GLY A 16 5.88 31.44 0.21
N GLY A 17 4.73 31.90 -0.29
CA GLY A 17 3.89 31.11 -1.22
C GLY A 17 4.26 31.22 -2.70
N GLY A 18 5.54 31.39 -3.03
CA GLY A 18 5.99 31.94 -4.32
C GLY A 18 6.72 31.01 -5.28
N ARG A 19 6.73 29.69 -5.07
CA ARG A 19 7.25 28.71 -6.07
C ARG A 19 6.45 27.42 -5.97
N GLY A 20 5.60 27.14 -6.98
CA GLY A 20 4.86 25.88 -7.05
C GLY A 20 3.36 25.98 -7.38
N GLY A 21 2.88 27.16 -7.77
CA GLY A 21 1.50 27.37 -8.26
C GLY A 21 1.26 26.88 -9.70
N GLY A 22 2.08 25.96 -10.21
CA GLY A 22 1.80 25.27 -11.46
C GLY A 22 0.55 24.42 -11.28
N ARG A 23 -0.40 24.54 -12.22
CA ARG A 23 -1.58 23.68 -12.29
C ARG A 23 -1.10 22.23 -12.17
N ARG A 24 -1.41 21.56 -11.05
CA ARG A 24 -0.96 20.17 -10.82
C ARG A 24 -1.68 19.32 -11.87
N GLN A 25 -0.98 19.04 -12.97
CA GLN A 25 -1.40 18.07 -13.97
C GLN A 25 -1.33 16.71 -13.26
N PHE A 26 -2.50 16.18 -12.93
CA PHE A 26 -2.62 14.83 -12.41
C PHE A 26 -2.37 13.89 -13.58
N VAL A 27 -1.43 12.97 -13.40
CA VAL A 27 -1.12 11.95 -14.41
C VAL A 27 -2.29 10.98 -14.44
N THR A 28 -2.88 10.77 -15.62
CA THR A 28 -4.12 10.01 -15.79
C THR A 28 -3.92 8.64 -16.44
N SER A 29 -2.76 8.40 -17.06
CA SER A 29 -2.37 7.12 -17.64
C SER A 29 -0.93 6.73 -17.27
N LEU A 30 -0.62 5.44 -17.41
CA LEU A 30 0.73 4.91 -17.13
C LEU A 30 1.75 5.40 -18.16
N GLU A 31 1.32 5.52 -19.42
CA GLU A 31 2.09 6.11 -20.53
C GLU A 31 2.47 7.58 -20.26
N GLU A 32 1.54 8.38 -19.73
CA GLU A 32 1.80 9.79 -19.36
C GLU A 32 2.81 9.90 -18.19
N MET A 33 2.91 8.88 -17.33
CA MET A 33 3.91 8.83 -16.25
C MET A 33 5.31 8.53 -16.79
N GLU A 34 5.42 7.63 -17.76
CA GLU A 34 6.68 7.25 -18.40
C GLU A 34 7.25 8.41 -19.21
N GLU A 35 6.44 9.08 -20.04
CA GLU A 35 6.87 10.26 -20.79
C GLU A 35 7.37 11.39 -19.88
N ARG A 36 6.71 11.58 -18.74
CA ARG A 36 7.13 12.60 -17.77
C ARG A 36 8.43 12.23 -17.09
N SER A 37 8.66 10.95 -16.83
CA SER A 37 9.90 10.46 -16.23
C SER A 37 11.06 10.63 -17.22
N GLN A 38 10.86 10.30 -18.50
CA GLN A 38 11.83 10.51 -19.57
C GLN A 38 12.22 11.99 -19.71
N ARG A 39 11.26 12.92 -19.70
CA ARG A 39 11.55 14.37 -19.77
C ARG A 39 12.34 14.89 -18.56
N ILE A 40 12.12 14.31 -17.37
CA ILE A 40 12.87 14.70 -16.17
C ILE A 40 14.31 14.23 -16.28
N GLU A 41 14.51 13.01 -16.79
CA GLU A 41 15.84 12.42 -17.01
C GLU A 41 16.63 13.20 -18.07
N GLU A 42 16.02 13.49 -19.22
CA GLU A 42 16.62 14.31 -20.28
C GLU A 42 17.03 15.71 -19.79
N MET A 43 16.19 16.35 -18.98
CA MET A 43 16.52 17.66 -18.40
C MET A 43 17.67 17.56 -17.39
N ALA A 44 17.79 16.45 -16.65
CA ALA A 44 18.88 16.22 -15.72
C ALA A 44 20.21 15.97 -16.44
N GLU A 45 20.19 15.20 -17.52
CA GLU A 45 21.37 14.98 -18.37
C GLU A 45 21.86 16.26 -19.02
N ARG A 46 20.94 17.08 -19.56
CA ARG A 46 21.30 18.39 -20.13
C ARG A 46 22.01 19.30 -19.13
N ARG A 47 21.51 19.35 -17.89
CA ARG A 47 22.14 20.15 -16.81
C ARG A 47 23.49 19.61 -16.38
N ARG A 48 23.70 18.29 -16.48
CA ARG A 48 24.99 17.67 -16.19
C ARG A 48 26.00 18.05 -17.26
N LYS A 49 25.61 17.97 -18.53
CA LYS A 49 26.46 18.33 -19.67
C LYS A 49 26.87 19.80 -19.65
N GLU A 50 25.94 20.70 -19.34
CA GLU A 50 26.21 22.14 -19.25
C GLU A 50 27.28 22.49 -18.19
N ARG A 51 27.37 21.72 -17.09
CA ARG A 51 28.42 21.91 -16.07
C ARG A 51 29.78 21.36 -16.48
N GLU A 52 29.77 20.31 -17.29
CA GLU A 52 31.00 19.66 -17.78
C GLU A 52 31.66 20.52 -18.86
N GLU A 53 30.87 21.21 -19.69
CA GLU A 53 31.37 22.19 -20.66
C GLU A 53 31.89 23.48 -19.99
N GLU A 54 31.33 23.91 -18.85
CA GLU A 54 31.76 25.13 -18.13
C GLU A 54 33.09 24.95 -17.36
N GLU A 55 33.48 23.71 -17.03
CA GLU A 55 34.76 23.41 -16.35
C GLU A 55 35.98 23.31 -17.30
N GLU A 56 35.78 23.33 -18.62
CA GLU A 56 36.88 23.22 -19.62
C GLU A 56 37.48 24.57 -20.07
N ASP A 57 36.91 25.72 -19.68
CA ASP A 57 37.28 27.05 -20.22
C ASP A 57 38.10 27.95 -19.24
N GLU A 58 38.55 27.45 -18.08
CA GLU A 58 39.19 28.27 -17.03
C GLU A 58 40.65 27.85 -16.73
N ASP A 59 41.55 27.97 -17.72
CA ASP A 59 43.01 27.94 -17.48
C ASP A 59 43.73 28.85 -18.49
N GLY A 60 43.88 30.13 -18.13
CA GLY A 60 44.48 31.16 -18.98
C GLY A 60 45.29 32.17 -18.17
N GLU A 61 46.62 32.02 -18.28
CA GLU A 61 47.70 33.03 -18.34
C GLU A 61 47.67 34.22 -17.37
N GLU A 62 48.76 34.40 -16.59
CA GLU A 62 49.45 35.71 -16.48
C GLU A 62 50.97 35.53 -16.32
N GLU A 63 51.71 36.29 -17.15
CA GLU A 63 53.15 36.36 -17.38
C GLU A 63 53.69 37.79 -17.04
N GLU A 64 55.02 37.91 -16.90
CA GLU A 64 55.88 39.14 -16.99
C GLU A 64 55.98 40.10 -15.78
N GLU A 65 57.09 40.82 -15.48
CA GLU A 65 58.56 40.77 -15.71
C GLU A 65 59.18 41.98 -14.92
N GLU A 66 60.46 42.34 -15.17
CA GLU A 66 61.24 43.53 -14.70
C GLU A 66 61.92 43.44 -13.31
N GLY A 67 63.23 43.64 -13.08
CA GLY A 67 64.40 44.08 -13.86
C GLY A 67 65.33 44.93 -12.95
N GLY A 68 66.60 44.52 -12.69
CA GLY A 68 67.60 45.40 -12.04
C GLY A 68 68.81 44.78 -11.32
N ASP A 69 69.99 45.18 -11.80
CA ASP A 69 71.35 45.31 -11.23
C ASP A 69 72.18 44.04 -10.88
N GLU A 70 73.34 43.96 -11.53
CA GLU A 70 73.91 42.75 -12.16
C GLU A 70 75.22 42.30 -11.48
N GLU A 71 75.45 40.98 -11.53
CA GLU A 71 76.67 40.22 -11.21
C GLU A 71 76.92 39.70 -9.78
N ASP A 72 76.54 40.38 -8.68
CA ASP A 72 76.70 39.81 -7.30
C ASP A 72 75.35 39.68 -6.55
N GLU A 73 74.33 40.35 -7.06
CA GLU A 73 72.93 40.19 -6.66
C GLU A 73 72.23 39.11 -7.49
N GLU A 74 72.68 38.87 -8.72
CA GLU A 74 72.14 37.82 -9.60
C GLU A 74 72.40 36.42 -9.04
N GLU A 75 73.58 36.13 -8.49
CA GLU A 75 73.87 34.80 -7.93
C GLU A 75 73.01 34.53 -6.67
N ARG A 76 72.63 35.58 -5.93
CA ARG A 76 71.70 35.50 -4.79
C ARG A 76 70.25 35.42 -5.23
N LYS A 77 69.84 36.19 -6.24
CA LYS A 77 68.49 36.15 -6.82
C LYS A 77 68.24 34.82 -7.53
N GLU A 78 69.23 34.23 -8.20
CA GLU A 78 69.15 32.89 -8.79
C GLU A 78 69.09 31.81 -7.71
N ALA A 79 69.88 31.93 -6.64
CA ALA A 79 69.81 30.99 -5.52
C ALA A 79 68.47 31.11 -4.76
N GLU A 80 67.95 32.31 -4.55
CA GLU A 80 66.67 32.57 -3.91
C GLU A 80 65.49 32.14 -4.81
N ALA A 81 65.57 32.41 -6.12
CA ALA A 81 64.59 31.91 -7.09
C ALA A 81 64.64 30.38 -7.22
N ALA A 82 65.81 29.76 -7.13
CA ALA A 82 65.95 28.30 -7.11
C ALA A 82 65.40 27.70 -5.81
N GLU A 83 65.62 28.34 -4.65
CA GLU A 83 65.04 27.90 -3.38
C GLU A 83 63.52 28.11 -3.36
N GLU A 84 63.02 29.22 -3.90
CA GLU A 84 61.59 29.50 -4.04
C GLU A 84 60.95 28.50 -5.00
N ALA A 85 61.56 28.23 -6.15
CA ALA A 85 61.09 27.22 -7.11
C ALA A 85 61.09 25.82 -6.48
N ALA A 86 62.11 25.47 -5.69
CA ALA A 86 62.16 24.20 -4.97
C ALA A 86 61.08 24.11 -3.89
N ARG A 87 60.82 25.20 -3.14
CA ARG A 87 59.73 25.26 -2.15
C ARG A 87 58.35 25.17 -2.82
N LYS A 88 58.14 25.88 -3.92
CA LYS A 88 56.89 25.87 -4.70
C LYS A 88 56.64 24.52 -5.36
N ALA A 89 57.70 23.83 -5.83
CA ALA A 89 57.61 22.47 -6.33
C ALA A 89 57.27 21.45 -5.22
N LEU A 90 57.85 21.60 -4.02
CA LEU A 90 57.52 20.75 -2.87
C LEU A 90 56.08 20.98 -2.39
N GLU A 91 55.63 22.23 -2.33
CA GLU A 91 54.25 22.58 -1.97
C GLU A 91 53.25 22.04 -3.01
N ALA A 92 53.52 22.21 -4.31
CA ALA A 92 52.71 21.65 -5.39
C ALA A 92 52.62 20.11 -5.32
N ALA A 93 53.72 19.42 -4.98
CA ALA A 93 53.73 17.98 -4.78
C ALA A 93 52.86 17.55 -3.59
N THR A 94 52.93 18.27 -2.46
CA THR A 94 52.09 17.97 -1.27
C THR A 94 50.60 18.25 -1.50
N ILE A 95 50.25 19.28 -2.30
CA ILE A 95 48.85 19.57 -2.66
C ILE A 95 48.28 18.52 -3.64
N GLY A 96 49.11 17.92 -4.49
CA GLY A 96 48.74 16.85 -5.41
C GLY A 96 48.31 15.56 -4.70
N GLU A 97 49.12 15.09 -3.74
CA GLU A 97 48.82 13.87 -2.97
C GLU A 97 47.55 14.03 -2.10
N ASP A 98 47.31 15.21 -1.54
CA ASP A 98 46.10 15.49 -0.77
C ASP A 98 44.83 15.61 -1.64
N ARG A 99 44.97 15.99 -2.92
CA ARG A 99 43.84 16.01 -3.88
C ARG A 99 43.40 14.61 -4.28
N GLU A 100 44.32 13.69 -4.50
CA GLU A 100 43.99 12.28 -4.79
C GLU A 100 43.32 11.61 -3.59
N SER A 101 43.86 11.84 -2.37
CA SER A 101 43.25 11.31 -1.13
C SER A 101 41.87 11.90 -0.84
N ARG A 102 41.60 13.16 -1.25
CA ARG A 102 40.28 13.80 -1.16
C ARG A 102 39.28 13.20 -2.15
N LYS A 103 39.71 12.96 -3.40
CA LYS A 103 38.87 12.32 -4.44
C LYS A 103 38.49 10.89 -4.02
N GLU A 104 39.41 10.12 -3.45
CA GLU A 104 39.12 8.77 -2.96
C GLU A 104 38.14 8.77 -1.76
N ARG A 105 38.29 9.71 -0.82
CA ARG A 105 37.34 9.86 0.30
C ARG A 105 35.96 10.27 -0.17
N GLU A 106 35.88 11.14 -1.17
CA GLU A 106 34.60 11.55 -1.77
C GLU A 106 33.94 10.38 -2.52
N ALA A 107 34.70 9.61 -3.30
CA ALA A 107 34.21 8.40 -3.96
C ALA A 107 33.71 7.36 -2.96
N ALA A 108 34.44 7.12 -1.87
CA ALA A 108 34.03 6.21 -0.80
C ALA A 108 32.76 6.71 -0.07
N ALA A 109 32.64 8.02 0.16
CA ALA A 109 31.43 8.60 0.75
C ALA A 109 30.22 8.49 -0.19
N LYS A 110 30.42 8.69 -1.50
CA LYS A 110 29.39 8.54 -2.52
C LYS A 110 28.94 7.08 -2.64
N ALA A 111 29.87 6.13 -2.64
CA ALA A 111 29.58 4.69 -2.66
C ALA A 111 28.77 4.28 -1.42
N LYS A 112 29.19 4.70 -0.21
CA LYS A 112 28.43 4.44 1.03
C LYS A 112 27.02 5.05 0.99
N ARG A 113 26.86 6.22 0.38
CA ARG A 113 25.56 6.87 0.23
C ARG A 113 24.65 6.15 -0.76
N GLN A 114 25.20 5.63 -1.86
CA GLN A 114 24.47 4.81 -2.83
C GLN A 114 24.04 3.48 -2.20
N GLU A 115 24.95 2.78 -1.53
CA GLU A 115 24.65 1.53 -0.82
C GLU A 115 23.55 1.74 0.24
N ALA A 116 23.64 2.80 1.05
CA ALA A 116 22.60 3.12 2.03
C ALA A 116 21.24 3.45 1.38
N PHE A 117 21.25 4.04 0.18
CA PHE A 117 20.04 4.33 -0.57
C PHE A 117 19.40 3.06 -1.13
N GLU A 118 20.19 2.19 -1.75
CA GLU A 118 19.76 0.88 -2.25
C GLU A 118 19.20 0.01 -1.12
N ARG A 119 19.93 -0.10 -0.01
CA ARG A 119 19.46 -0.82 1.19
C ARG A 119 18.14 -0.28 1.72
N ARG A 120 17.93 1.04 1.69
CA ARG A 120 16.67 1.66 2.09
C ARG A 120 15.54 1.36 1.10
N GLN A 121 15.83 1.27 -0.19
CA GLN A 121 14.85 0.85 -1.19
C GLN A 121 14.45 -0.61 -1.01
N GLU A 122 15.42 -1.51 -0.87
CA GLU A 122 15.17 -2.93 -0.62
C GLU A 122 14.33 -3.15 0.64
N GLU A 123 14.65 -2.44 1.73
CA GLU A 123 13.86 -2.52 2.96
C GLU A 123 12.43 -1.99 2.76
N ALA A 124 12.26 -0.92 2.00
CA ALA A 124 10.93 -0.39 1.68
C ALA A 124 10.11 -1.35 0.80
N GLU A 125 10.74 -1.98 -0.19
CA GLU A 125 10.10 -3.00 -1.03
C GLU A 125 9.74 -4.24 -0.23
N ARG A 126 10.65 -4.70 0.63
CA ARG A 126 10.39 -5.82 1.54
C ARG A 126 9.20 -5.52 2.45
N LYS A 127 9.12 -4.33 3.04
CA LYS A 127 7.97 -3.92 3.87
C LYS A 127 6.67 -3.90 3.08
N LYS A 128 6.68 -3.39 1.83
CA LYS A 128 5.51 -3.42 0.94
C LYS A 128 5.06 -4.85 0.63
N LEU A 129 6.01 -5.75 0.36
CA LEU A 129 5.73 -7.16 0.09
C LEU A 129 5.15 -7.86 1.33
N GLU A 130 5.71 -7.61 2.52
CA GLU A 130 5.21 -8.12 3.79
C GLU A 130 3.79 -7.59 4.09
N GLU A 131 3.52 -6.31 3.83
CA GLU A 131 2.19 -5.72 3.99
C GLU A 131 1.17 -6.36 3.04
N VAL A 132 1.51 -6.52 1.75
CA VAL A 132 0.64 -7.17 0.77
C VAL A 132 0.37 -8.63 1.16
N ARG A 133 1.40 -9.34 1.65
CA ARG A 133 1.25 -10.72 2.13
C ARG A 133 0.32 -10.78 3.35
N ALA A 134 0.53 -9.93 4.35
CA ALA A 134 -0.32 -9.85 5.54
C ALA A 134 -1.78 -9.53 5.17
N ARG A 135 -2.00 -8.62 4.21
CA ARG A 135 -3.34 -8.29 3.71
C ARG A 135 -4.01 -9.49 3.02
N ARG A 136 -3.26 -10.26 2.23
CA ARG A 136 -3.78 -11.47 1.56
C ARG A 136 -4.10 -12.57 2.57
N GLU A 137 -3.23 -12.80 3.55
CA GLU A 137 -3.45 -13.79 4.61
C GLU A 137 -4.65 -13.41 5.50
N ALA A 138 -4.79 -12.13 5.87
CA ALA A 138 -5.97 -11.65 6.60
C ALA A 138 -7.27 -11.81 5.79
N ALA A 139 -7.24 -11.52 4.49
CA ALA A 139 -8.39 -11.72 3.61
C ALA A 139 -8.77 -13.20 3.47
N ARG A 140 -7.78 -14.10 3.39
CA ARG A 140 -8.01 -15.55 3.37
C ARG A 140 -8.62 -16.04 4.68
N LYS A 141 -8.06 -15.61 5.82
CA LYS A 141 -8.57 -15.96 7.15
C LYS A 141 -10.01 -15.47 7.36
N LYS A 142 -10.34 -14.28 6.86
CA LYS A 142 -11.71 -13.77 6.92
C LYS A 142 -12.68 -14.64 6.11
N ARG A 143 -12.33 -14.99 4.86
CA ARG A 143 -13.15 -15.87 4.02
C ARG A 143 -13.36 -17.25 4.65
N GLU A 144 -12.31 -17.81 5.24
CA GLU A 144 -12.40 -19.10 5.92
C GLU A 144 -13.29 -19.05 7.16
N ALA A 145 -13.21 -17.97 7.95
CA ALA A 145 -14.09 -17.76 9.09
C ALA A 145 -15.56 -17.57 8.66
N ASP A 146 -15.81 -16.78 7.62
CA ASP A 146 -17.15 -16.57 7.06
C ASP A 146 -17.72 -17.90 6.52
N GLU A 147 -16.90 -18.73 5.87
CA GLU A 147 -17.31 -20.06 5.39
C GLU A 147 -17.60 -21.04 6.53
N GLN A 148 -16.79 -21.03 7.60
CA GLN A 148 -17.04 -21.84 8.79
C GLN A 148 -18.35 -21.44 9.47
N GLN A 149 -18.62 -20.13 9.60
CA GLN A 149 -19.88 -19.64 10.15
C GLN A 149 -21.08 -20.10 9.32
N LEU A 150 -21.00 -20.01 7.98
CA LEU A 150 -22.06 -20.49 7.10
C LEU A 150 -22.28 -22.01 7.25
N ARG A 151 -21.22 -22.80 7.38
CA ARG A 151 -21.34 -24.26 7.61
C ARG A 151 -21.98 -24.58 8.96
N GLU A 152 -21.61 -23.87 10.01
CA GLU A 152 -22.20 -24.04 11.35
C GLU A 152 -23.69 -23.64 11.36
N GLU A 153 -24.04 -22.54 10.69
CA GLU A 153 -25.45 -22.13 10.53
C GLU A 153 -26.25 -23.15 9.71
N GLU A 154 -25.69 -23.68 8.63
CA GLU A 154 -26.34 -24.72 7.83
C GLU A 154 -26.56 -26.00 8.66
N GLN A 155 -25.57 -26.41 9.45
CA GLN A 155 -25.70 -27.55 10.36
C GLN A 155 -26.79 -27.31 11.42
N ARG A 156 -26.82 -26.13 12.04
CA ARG A 156 -27.88 -25.76 13.00
C ARG A 156 -29.27 -25.76 12.36
N MET A 157 -29.39 -25.28 11.13
CA MET A 157 -30.66 -25.30 10.41
C MET A 157 -31.10 -26.74 10.07
N LYS A 158 -30.17 -27.62 9.72
CA LYS A 158 -30.45 -29.05 9.50
C LYS A 158 -30.89 -29.74 10.79
N GLU A 159 -30.17 -29.54 11.89
CA GLU A 159 -30.52 -30.10 13.20
C GLU A 159 -31.89 -29.60 13.68
N ALA A 160 -32.19 -28.30 13.50
CA ALA A 160 -33.50 -27.73 13.83
C ALA A 160 -34.63 -28.28 12.93
N ALA A 161 -34.34 -28.56 11.65
CA ALA A 161 -35.30 -29.20 10.76
C ALA A 161 -35.55 -30.66 11.16
N GLU A 162 -34.50 -31.43 11.49
CA GLU A 162 -34.62 -32.82 11.95
C GLU A 162 -35.37 -32.92 13.29
N ALA A 163 -35.09 -32.04 14.24
CA ALA A 163 -35.81 -31.99 15.52
C ALA A 163 -37.31 -31.72 15.34
N ASN A 164 -37.69 -30.84 14.40
CA ASN A 164 -39.10 -30.56 14.09
C ASN A 164 -39.80 -31.71 13.35
N VAL A 165 -39.07 -32.50 12.54
CA VAL A 165 -39.64 -33.66 11.84
C VAL A 165 -39.85 -34.84 12.80
N SER A 166 -38.98 -35.01 13.80
CA SER A 166 -39.06 -36.12 14.76
C SER A 166 -40.22 -36.02 15.75
N HIS A 167 -40.69 -34.82 16.12
CA HIS A 167 -41.76 -34.64 17.11
C HIS A 167 -43.16 -34.44 16.51
N GLY A 168 -43.29 -34.43 15.17
CA GLY A 168 -44.53 -34.02 14.49
C GLY A 168 -45.60 -35.10 14.31
N ASN A 169 -45.23 -36.39 14.29
CA ASN A 169 -46.16 -37.45 13.87
C ASN A 169 -46.62 -38.41 14.98
N ASP A 170 -45.85 -38.57 16.06
CA ASP A 170 -46.14 -39.60 17.07
C ASP A 170 -46.95 -39.09 18.29
N ASP A 171 -46.91 -37.79 18.59
CA ASP A 171 -47.62 -37.19 19.75
C ASP A 171 -49.08 -36.77 19.47
N LEU A 172 -49.60 -36.99 18.26
CA LEU A 172 -50.98 -36.63 17.93
C LEU A 172 -51.96 -37.73 18.39
N GLU A 173 -53.00 -37.33 19.13
CA GLU A 173 -54.05 -38.21 19.65
C GLU A 173 -54.68 -39.08 18.55
N ILE A 174 -54.90 -40.36 18.87
CA ILE A 174 -55.57 -41.31 17.98
C ILE A 174 -57.05 -40.96 17.92
N LEU A 175 -57.54 -40.62 16.72
CA LEU A 175 -58.93 -40.24 16.50
C LEU A 175 -59.79 -41.45 16.11
N ASP A 176 -60.96 -41.60 16.72
CA ASP A 176 -61.91 -42.66 16.33
C ASP A 176 -62.53 -42.37 14.94
N ALA A 177 -62.73 -43.42 14.15
CA ALA A 177 -63.29 -43.35 12.79
C ALA A 177 -64.67 -42.69 12.75
N ARG A 178 -65.46 -42.79 13.84
CA ARG A 178 -66.76 -42.13 13.96
C ARG A 178 -66.64 -40.62 14.04
N ASP A 179 -65.62 -40.11 14.71
CA ASP A 179 -65.41 -38.68 14.89
C ASP A 179 -64.76 -38.07 13.66
N ILE A 180 -63.86 -38.79 13.00
CA ILE A 180 -63.31 -38.43 11.68
C ILE A 180 -64.43 -38.14 10.67
N LYS A 181 -65.46 -39.00 10.62
CA LYS A 181 -66.58 -38.84 9.68
C LYS A 181 -67.46 -37.62 9.97
N LYS A 182 -67.53 -37.18 11.24
CA LYS A 182 -68.31 -36.01 11.68
C LYS A 182 -67.56 -34.69 11.48
N MET A 183 -66.24 -34.71 11.31
CA MET A 183 -65.45 -33.50 11.14
C MET A 183 -65.84 -32.70 9.88
N ASN A 184 -65.66 -31.39 9.95
CA ASN A 184 -65.79 -30.51 8.79
C ASN A 184 -64.56 -30.65 7.87
N GLY A 185 -64.70 -30.36 6.58
CA GLY A 185 -63.61 -30.39 5.61
C GLY A 185 -62.41 -29.52 5.99
N ALA A 186 -62.64 -28.37 6.64
CA ALA A 186 -61.57 -27.52 7.17
C ALA A 186 -60.76 -28.25 8.27
N LYS A 187 -61.45 -28.79 9.28
CA LYS A 187 -60.83 -29.57 10.37
C LYS A 187 -60.09 -30.79 9.84
N LEU A 188 -60.66 -31.53 8.89
CA LEU A 188 -59.99 -32.67 8.25
C LEU A 188 -58.68 -32.27 7.57
N LYS A 189 -58.62 -31.10 6.94
CA LYS A 189 -57.38 -30.61 6.32
C LYS A 189 -56.35 -30.20 7.36
N GLU A 190 -56.76 -29.61 8.48
CA GLU A 190 -55.89 -29.27 9.60
C GLU A 190 -55.28 -30.54 10.21
N GLU A 191 -56.09 -31.55 10.50
CA GLU A 191 -55.66 -32.84 11.05
C GLU A 191 -54.74 -33.61 10.08
N LEU A 192 -55.02 -33.58 8.78
CA LEU A 192 -54.14 -34.17 7.76
C LEU A 192 -52.83 -33.39 7.62
N LYS A 193 -52.86 -32.06 7.70
CA LYS A 193 -51.66 -31.22 7.63
C LYS A 193 -50.78 -31.42 8.86
N ALA A 194 -51.38 -31.54 10.04
CA ALA A 194 -50.68 -31.83 11.29
C ALA A 194 -49.94 -33.18 11.21
N ARG A 195 -50.54 -34.19 10.58
CA ARG A 195 -49.96 -35.53 10.36
C ARG A 195 -49.09 -35.64 9.09
N GLY A 196 -48.76 -34.53 8.43
CA GLY A 196 -47.95 -34.55 7.20
C GLY A 196 -48.57 -35.25 5.97
N LEU A 197 -49.88 -35.47 5.95
CA LEU A 197 -50.60 -36.11 4.86
C LEU A 197 -51.10 -35.09 3.81
N SER A 198 -51.31 -35.54 2.57
CA SER A 198 -51.83 -34.69 1.51
C SER A 198 -53.26 -34.18 1.84
N THR A 199 -53.46 -32.85 1.71
CA THR A 199 -54.74 -32.15 1.97
C THR A 199 -55.60 -31.96 0.72
N GLN A 200 -55.14 -32.46 -0.43
CA GLN A 200 -55.85 -32.35 -1.71
C GLN A 200 -56.92 -33.43 -1.86
N GLY A 201 -58.09 -33.05 -2.39
CA GLY A 201 -59.20 -33.96 -2.71
C GLY A 201 -60.55 -33.51 -2.18
N GLN A 202 -61.57 -34.33 -2.42
CA GLN A 202 -62.92 -34.13 -1.87
C GLN A 202 -62.97 -34.60 -0.41
N LYS A 203 -64.00 -34.18 0.33
CA LYS A 203 -64.16 -34.56 1.76
C LYS A 203 -64.08 -36.07 2.01
N LYS A 204 -64.62 -36.89 1.09
CA LYS A 204 -64.56 -38.36 1.19
C LYS A 204 -63.12 -38.88 1.13
N ASP A 205 -62.30 -38.32 0.24
CA ASP A 205 -60.90 -38.71 0.10
C ASP A 205 -60.10 -38.34 1.34
N LEU A 206 -60.39 -37.17 1.94
CA LEU A 206 -59.76 -36.73 3.18
C LEU A 206 -60.10 -37.66 4.35
N ILE A 207 -61.37 -38.07 4.46
CA ILE A 207 -61.82 -39.04 5.48
C ILE A 207 -61.11 -40.38 5.28
N SER A 208 -61.13 -40.94 4.07
CA SER A 208 -60.49 -42.24 3.79
C SER A 208 -59.00 -42.22 4.11
N ARG A 209 -58.30 -41.13 3.76
CA ARG A 209 -56.87 -40.98 4.00
C ARG A 209 -56.54 -40.87 5.49
N LEU A 210 -57.32 -40.08 6.25
CA LEU A 210 -57.12 -39.94 7.69
C LEU A 210 -57.45 -41.24 8.42
N THR A 211 -58.56 -41.90 8.08
CA THR A 211 -58.95 -43.19 8.70
C THR A 211 -57.94 -44.29 8.40
N ALA A 212 -57.42 -44.40 7.18
CA ALA A 212 -56.41 -45.40 6.84
C ALA A 212 -55.10 -45.19 7.62
N HIS A 213 -54.71 -43.93 7.86
CA HIS A 213 -53.55 -43.59 8.67
C HIS A 213 -53.75 -43.96 10.15
N GLU A 214 -54.89 -43.61 10.74
CA GLU A 214 -55.20 -43.98 12.13
C GLU A 214 -55.32 -45.50 12.30
N GLN A 215 -55.84 -46.23 11.30
CA GLN A 215 -55.86 -47.70 11.29
C GLN A 215 -54.47 -48.33 11.20
N SER A 216 -53.49 -47.64 10.64
CA SER A 216 -52.09 -48.11 10.61
C SER A 216 -51.31 -47.80 11.88
N ARG A 217 -51.80 -46.87 12.71
CA ARG A 217 -51.23 -46.53 14.04
C ARG A 217 -51.85 -47.33 15.18
N SER A 218 -53.12 -47.72 15.06
CA SER A 218 -53.85 -48.56 16.03
C SER A 218 -53.45 -50.03 15.95
#